data_AF-A0AAD2EMI3-F1
#
_entry.id   AF-A0AAD2EMI3-F1
#
_cell.length_a   1.000
_cell.length_b   1.000
_cell.length_c   1.000
_cell.angle_alpha   90.00
_cell.angle_beta   90.00
_cell.angle_gamma   90.00
#
_symmetry.space_group_name_H-M   'P 1'
#
loop_
_entity.id
_entity.type
_entity.pdbx_description
1 polymer ?
#
loop_
_entity_poly.entity_id
_entity_poly.type
_entity_poly.pdbx_seq_one_letter_code
_entity_poly.pdbx_strand_id
1 'polypeptide(L)'
;MKTKKHALLFAALLLGGMSASYALEMTGLKPGVPASTATAQAMAKRHATLYGDPAGQSQASRIIDVKPGMRYVNVDSGETVAFRAGEKIVAWTFAQMVRDTSVDLGLLMPDLPGSAGVRVYIDRSDLFTGG
;
A
#
# COMPACT_ATOMS: atom_id res chain seq x y z
N MET A 1 -14.35 8.07 57.12
CA MET A 1 -15.23 9.01 56.40
C MET A 1 -15.34 8.58 54.93
N LYS A 2 -16.60 8.46 54.45
CA LYS A 2 -17.18 8.17 53.11
C LYS A 2 -16.21 8.16 51.90
N THR A 3 -15.98 7.02 51.20
CA THR A 3 -16.74 6.37 50.08
C THR A 3 -16.88 7.25 48.81
N LYS A 4 -16.64 6.82 47.56
CA LYS A 4 -17.11 5.60 46.87
C LYS A 4 -16.22 5.19 45.67
N LYS A 5 -16.21 3.88 45.39
CA LYS A 5 -15.73 3.19 44.17
C LYS A 5 -16.86 3.15 43.13
N HIS A 6 -16.56 3.24 41.83
CA HIS A 6 -17.43 2.66 40.79
C HIS A 6 -16.61 2.14 39.60
N ALA A 7 -16.45 0.81 39.59
CA ALA A 7 -16.22 0.01 38.39
C ALA A 7 -17.58 -0.19 37.71
N LEU A 8 -17.62 -0.22 36.38
CA LEU A 8 -18.75 -0.76 35.63
C LEU A 8 -18.29 -1.32 34.29
N LEU A 9 -18.08 -2.64 34.30
CA LEU A 9 -18.29 -3.50 33.15
C LEU A 9 -19.76 -3.38 32.70
N PHE A 10 -19.99 -3.31 31.40
CA PHE A 10 -21.28 -3.67 30.82
C PHE A 10 -21.06 -4.71 29.73
N ALA A 11 -21.41 -5.95 30.08
CA ALA A 11 -21.56 -7.05 29.17
C ALA A 11 -23.06 -7.27 28.91
N ALA A 12 -23.35 -7.51 27.63
CA ALA A 12 -24.22 -8.55 27.11
C ALA A 12 -25.69 -8.25 26.72
N LEU A 13 -26.00 -8.81 25.53
CA LEU A 13 -27.17 -9.63 25.17
C LEU A 13 -28.37 -9.00 24.42
N LEU A 14 -28.33 -9.22 23.09
CA LEU A 14 -29.33 -9.81 22.17
C LEU A 14 -30.79 -9.31 22.08
N LEU A 15 -31.26 -9.18 20.83
CA LEU A 15 -32.60 -9.47 20.24
C LEU A 15 -32.88 -8.41 19.16
N GLY A 16 -33.21 -8.67 17.90
CA GLY A 16 -33.51 -9.88 17.15
C GLY A 16 -33.67 -9.51 15.67
N GLY A 17 -33.63 -10.51 14.78
CA GLY A 17 -33.83 -10.30 13.33
C GLY A 17 -33.46 -11.48 12.43
N MET A 18 -33.84 -12.72 12.80
CA MET A 18 -34.06 -13.83 11.85
C MET A 18 -35.56 -13.78 11.51
N SER A 19 -36.08 -13.83 10.28
CA SER A 19 -36.09 -14.85 9.22
C SER A 19 -36.99 -14.25 8.11
N ALA A 20 -37.10 -14.67 6.85
CA ALA A 20 -36.98 -15.93 6.13
C ALA A 20 -36.72 -15.54 4.64
N SER A 21 -36.16 -16.37 3.78
CA SER A 21 -36.83 -17.56 3.27
C SER A 21 -35.82 -18.54 2.70
N TYR A 22 -36.02 -19.78 3.08
CA TYR A 22 -35.42 -20.95 2.48
C TYR A 22 -35.95 -21.09 1.04
N ALA A 23 -35.03 -21.25 0.10
CA ALA A 23 -35.27 -22.04 -1.10
C ALA A 23 -34.16 -23.08 -1.18
N LEU A 24 -34.52 -24.35 -0.91
CA LEU A 24 -33.92 -25.52 -1.56
C LEU A 24 -33.95 -25.23 -3.08
N GLU A 25 -32.93 -25.47 -3.90
CA GLU A 25 -32.20 -26.72 -4.06
C GLU A 25 -31.06 -26.52 -5.09
N MET A 26 -30.02 -27.34 -4.96
CA MET A 26 -29.13 -27.83 -6.01
C MET A 26 -28.35 -26.81 -6.87
N THR A 27 -27.11 -26.54 -6.47
CA THR A 27 -25.88 -26.83 -7.24
C THR A 27 -24.68 -26.29 -6.46
N GLY A 28 -23.65 -27.13 -6.29
CA GLY A 28 -22.46 -26.77 -5.52
C GLY A 28 -21.63 -25.69 -6.21
N LEU A 29 -21.89 -24.42 -5.91
CA LEU A 29 -20.92 -23.33 -6.07
C LEU A 29 -20.46 -22.85 -4.70
N LYS A 30 -19.15 -22.97 -4.47
CA LYS A 30 -18.43 -22.41 -3.32
C LYS A 30 -18.80 -20.92 -3.13
N PRO A 31 -18.91 -20.43 -1.88
CA PRO A 31 -19.13 -19.02 -1.60
C PRO A 31 -18.08 -18.15 -2.30
N GLY A 32 -18.54 -17.10 -2.98
CA GLY A 32 -17.75 -16.23 -3.84
C GLY A 32 -16.56 -15.59 -3.12
N VAL A 33 -15.37 -15.82 -3.66
CA VAL A 33 -14.19 -15.00 -3.40
C VAL A 33 -14.49 -13.59 -3.94
N PRO A 34 -14.17 -12.50 -3.23
CA PRO A 34 -14.39 -11.14 -3.73
C PRO A 34 -13.51 -10.89 -4.96
N ALA A 35 -14.03 -11.16 -6.16
CA ALA A 35 -13.32 -11.03 -7.43
C ALA A 35 -12.93 -9.58 -7.76
N SER A 36 -13.57 -8.60 -7.11
CA SER A 36 -13.36 -7.17 -7.37
C SER A 36 -12.04 -6.62 -6.83
N THR A 37 -11.50 -7.14 -5.72
CA THR A 37 -10.26 -6.62 -5.12
C THR A 37 -9.00 -7.17 -5.79
N ALA A 38 -9.01 -8.46 -6.18
CA ALA A 38 -7.88 -9.10 -6.87
C ALA A 38 -7.58 -8.44 -8.24
N THR A 39 -8.63 -8.08 -8.99
CA THR A 39 -8.48 -7.41 -10.29
C THR A 39 -7.90 -6.01 -10.16
N ALA A 40 -8.34 -5.25 -9.15
CA ALA A 40 -7.84 -3.91 -8.87
C ALA A 40 -6.35 -3.93 -8.45
N GLN A 41 -5.96 -4.87 -7.58
CA GLN A 41 -4.56 -5.05 -7.20
C GLN A 41 -3.68 -5.46 -8.37
N ALA A 42 -4.18 -6.34 -9.26
CA ALA A 42 -3.45 -6.73 -10.46
C ALA A 42 -3.22 -5.53 -11.41
N MET A 43 -4.22 -4.66 -11.58
CA MET A 43 -4.03 -3.42 -12.36
C MET A 43 -3.05 -2.46 -11.70
N ALA A 44 -3.16 -2.24 -10.39
CA ALA A 44 -2.23 -1.39 -9.65
C ALA A 44 -0.77 -1.87 -9.79
N LYS A 45 -0.55 -3.19 -9.71
CA LYS A 45 0.78 -3.78 -9.92
C LYS A 45 1.30 -3.56 -11.34
N ARG A 46 0.45 -3.70 -12.36
CA ARG A 46 0.81 -3.41 -13.77
C ARG A 46 1.12 -1.92 -13.99
N HIS A 47 0.45 -1.02 -13.26
CA HIS A 47 0.77 0.40 -13.32
C HIS A 47 2.09 0.71 -12.60
N ALA A 48 2.35 0.08 -11.45
CA ALA A 48 3.59 0.25 -10.72
C ALA A 48 4.81 -0.16 -11.57
N THR A 49 4.70 -1.22 -12.39
CA THR A 49 5.80 -1.67 -13.29
C THR A 49 6.19 -0.65 -14.36
N LEU A 50 5.42 0.41 -14.59
CA LEU A 50 5.83 1.53 -15.45
C LEU A 50 6.93 2.40 -14.81
N TYR A 51 7.08 2.31 -13.49
CA TYR A 51 7.96 3.15 -12.69
C TYR A 51 9.20 2.41 -12.16
N GLY A 52 9.37 1.13 -12.55
CA GLY A 52 10.47 0.28 -12.11
C GLY A 52 9.99 -1.03 -11.53
N ASP A 53 10.79 -1.62 -10.65
CA ASP A 53 10.56 -2.96 -10.12
C ASP A 53 10.91 -3.08 -8.62
N PRO A 54 10.26 -4.00 -7.88
CA PRO A 54 10.68 -4.35 -6.53
C PRO A 54 12.14 -4.82 -6.51
N ALA A 55 12.89 -4.40 -5.50
CA ALA A 55 14.31 -4.71 -5.34
C ALA A 55 14.61 -5.33 -3.97
N GLY A 56 15.79 -5.95 -3.86
CA GLY A 56 16.32 -6.38 -2.56
C GLY A 56 16.83 -5.19 -1.75
N GLN A 57 16.60 -5.18 -0.44
CA GLN A 57 17.04 -4.09 0.44
C GLN A 57 18.56 -3.87 0.41
N SER A 58 19.35 -4.92 0.21
CA SER A 58 20.81 -4.85 0.10
C SER A 58 21.32 -4.16 -1.18
N GLN A 59 20.44 -3.94 -2.17
CA GLN A 59 20.76 -3.24 -3.41
C GLN A 59 20.50 -1.73 -3.32
N ALA A 60 19.86 -1.28 -2.23
CA ALA A 60 19.52 0.13 -2.07
C ALA A 60 20.76 1.00 -1.83
N SER A 61 20.85 2.12 -2.56
CA SER A 61 21.87 3.15 -2.37
C SER A 61 21.69 3.89 -1.04
N ARG A 62 20.43 4.00 -0.59
CA ARG A 62 20.05 4.68 0.65
C ARG A 62 18.70 4.19 1.19
N ILE A 63 18.44 4.51 2.45
CA ILE A 63 17.16 4.28 3.13
C ILE A 63 16.48 5.63 3.38
N ILE A 64 15.20 5.74 3.02
CA ILE A 64 14.34 6.87 3.33
C ILE A 64 13.32 6.46 4.40
N ASP A 65 13.35 7.15 5.54
CA ASP A 65 12.33 7.00 6.58
C ASP A 65 11.05 7.76 6.20
N VAL A 66 9.98 7.02 5.90
CA VAL A 66 8.65 7.58 5.61
C VAL A 66 8.02 8.01 6.93
N LYS A 67 8.04 9.33 7.17
CA LYS A 67 7.52 9.95 8.39
C LYS A 67 6.08 10.44 8.20
N PRO A 68 5.27 10.48 9.27
CA PRO A 68 3.96 11.13 9.21
C PRO A 68 4.05 12.56 8.67
N GLY A 69 3.17 12.90 7.74
CA GLY A 69 3.13 14.23 7.11
C GLY A 69 4.16 14.45 5.99
N MET A 70 4.98 13.45 5.64
CA MET A 70 5.81 13.49 4.44
C MET A 70 4.93 13.68 3.20
N ARG A 71 5.34 14.57 2.32
CA ARG A 71 4.56 14.94 1.12
C ARG A 71 5.19 14.44 -0.17
N TYR A 72 6.52 14.44 -0.23
CA TYR A 72 7.25 14.00 -1.41
C TYR A 72 8.64 13.51 -1.08
N VAL A 73 9.23 12.79 -2.03
CA VAL A 73 10.65 12.44 -2.08
C VAL A 73 11.14 12.64 -3.52
N ASN A 74 12.41 12.94 -3.69
CA ASN A 74 13.07 12.93 -5.00
C ASN A 74 13.99 11.71 -5.10
N VAL A 75 14.03 11.10 -6.27
CA VAL A 75 14.89 9.96 -6.62
C VAL A 75 15.42 10.12 -8.03
N ASP A 76 16.57 9.52 -8.29
CA ASP A 76 17.16 9.52 -9.62
C ASP A 76 16.59 8.37 -10.47
N SER A 77 16.51 8.58 -11.79
CA SER A 77 16.26 7.49 -12.74
C SER A 77 17.30 6.37 -12.58
N GLY A 78 16.85 5.13 -12.37
CA GLY A 78 17.73 3.98 -12.13
C GLY A 78 18.16 3.78 -10.68
N GLU A 79 17.83 4.71 -9.77
CA GLU A 79 18.19 4.58 -8.37
C GLU A 79 17.46 3.39 -7.74
N THR A 80 18.15 2.62 -6.89
CA THR A 80 17.48 1.68 -6.00
C THR A 80 17.37 2.29 -4.61
N VAL A 81 16.14 2.53 -4.14
CA VAL A 81 15.89 3.16 -2.83
C VAL A 81 15.10 2.21 -1.94
N ALA A 82 15.53 2.09 -0.69
CA ALA A 82 14.76 1.43 0.35
C ALA A 82 13.91 2.46 1.12
N PHE A 83 12.64 2.17 1.31
CA PHE A 83 11.72 2.98 2.10
C PHE A 83 11.38 2.23 3.39
N ARG A 84 11.52 2.92 4.52
CA ARG A 84 11.27 2.37 5.85
C ARG A 84 10.12 3.09 6.54
N ALA A 85 9.18 2.33 7.08
CA ALA A 85 8.11 2.82 7.93
C ALA A 85 7.93 1.87 9.13
N GLY A 86 8.39 2.32 10.31
CA GLY A 86 8.51 1.44 11.48
C GLY A 86 9.48 0.29 11.20
N GLU A 87 9.01 -0.93 11.39
CA GLU A 87 9.78 -2.16 11.16
C GLU A 87 9.76 -2.62 9.70
N LYS A 88 8.89 -2.04 8.86
CA LYS A 88 8.75 -2.46 7.47
C LYS A 88 9.72 -1.70 6.57
N ILE A 89 10.46 -2.45 5.77
CA ILE A 89 11.38 -1.92 4.76
C ILE A 89 11.05 -2.58 3.41
N VAL A 90 10.83 -1.76 2.39
CA VAL A 90 10.58 -2.20 1.01
C VAL A 90 11.51 -1.42 0.09
N ALA A 91 12.17 -2.10 -0.84
CA ALA A 91 13.07 -1.46 -1.81
C ALA A 91 12.51 -1.51 -3.22
N TRP A 92 12.82 -0.48 -4.01
CA TRP A 92 12.38 -0.30 -5.38
C TRP A 92 13.52 0.24 -6.23
N THR A 93 13.74 -0.37 -7.39
CA THR A 93 14.62 0.18 -8.42
C THR A 93 13.78 0.99 -9.40
N PHE A 94 14.01 2.30 -9.47
CA PHE A 94 13.27 3.18 -10.35
C PHE A 94 13.70 2.98 -11.81
N ALA A 95 12.73 2.97 -12.73
CA ALA A 95 13.02 2.85 -14.15
C ALA A 95 13.80 4.06 -14.68
N GLN A 96 14.48 3.87 -15.81
CA GLN A 96 15.13 4.96 -16.54
C GLN A 96 14.07 5.81 -17.25
N MET A 97 13.90 7.06 -16.84
CA MET A 97 12.87 7.96 -17.38
C MET A 97 13.42 8.86 -18.48
N VAL A 98 12.68 8.98 -19.58
CA VAL A 98 13.02 9.89 -20.70
C VAL A 98 12.70 11.36 -20.40
N ARG A 99 11.90 11.63 -19.36
CA ARG A 99 11.50 12.95 -18.87
C ARG A 99 11.23 12.86 -17.37
N ASP A 100 11.23 13.98 -16.67
CA ASP A 100 10.80 14.03 -15.28
C ASP A 100 9.36 13.52 -15.15
N THR A 101 9.11 12.70 -14.15
CA THR A 101 7.78 12.15 -13.88
C THR A 101 7.55 12.02 -12.38
N SER A 102 6.33 11.62 -12.00
CA SER A 102 6.03 11.34 -10.61
C SER A 102 5.02 10.23 -10.45
N VAL A 103 5.06 9.59 -9.28
CA VAL A 103 4.16 8.50 -8.91
C VAL A 103 3.83 8.57 -7.42
N ASP A 104 2.66 8.09 -7.05
CA ASP A 104 2.30 7.93 -5.63
C ASP A 104 3.08 6.75 -5.04
N LEU A 105 3.74 6.94 -3.90
CA LEU A 105 4.49 5.89 -3.24
C LEU A 105 3.57 4.72 -2.84
N GLY A 106 2.31 4.98 -2.51
CA GLY A 106 1.29 3.96 -2.24
C GLY A 106 0.92 3.11 -3.46
N LEU A 107 1.14 3.60 -4.69
CA LEU A 107 1.02 2.75 -5.89
C LEU A 107 2.16 1.72 -5.96
N LEU A 108 3.39 2.13 -5.62
CA LEU A 108 4.58 1.27 -5.70
C LEU A 108 4.65 0.28 -4.53
N MET A 109 4.27 0.73 -3.34
CA MET A 109 4.34 -0.03 -2.10
C MET A 109 3.06 0.19 -1.28
N PRO A 110 1.94 -0.43 -1.70
CA PRO A 110 0.63 -0.26 -1.06
C PRO A 110 0.60 -0.77 0.39
N ASP A 111 1.47 -1.71 0.72
CA ASP A 111 1.54 -2.29 2.05
C ASP A 111 2.53 -1.56 2.99
N LEU A 112 3.23 -0.51 2.52
CA LEU A 112 4.13 0.28 3.38
C LEU A 112 3.30 1.33 4.15
N PRO A 113 3.33 1.35 5.49
CA PRO A 113 2.60 2.35 6.26
C PRO A 113 2.98 3.79 5.88
N GLY A 114 1.98 4.64 5.66
CA GLY A 114 2.19 6.05 5.33
C GLY A 114 2.68 6.34 3.91
N SER A 115 2.70 5.34 3.01
CA SER A 115 3.11 5.55 1.61
C SER A 115 2.06 6.30 0.78
N ALA A 116 0.77 6.07 1.05
CA ALA A 116 -0.31 6.71 0.31
C ALA A 116 -0.25 8.24 0.43
N GLY A 117 -0.27 8.94 -0.71
CA GLY A 117 -0.22 10.40 -0.77
C GLY A 117 1.19 11.00 -0.74
N VAL A 118 2.24 10.18 -0.56
CA VAL A 118 3.63 10.64 -0.70
C VAL A 118 4.00 10.59 -2.18
N ARG A 119 4.30 11.74 -2.78
CA ARG A 119 4.70 11.82 -4.19
C ARG A 119 6.19 11.54 -4.37
N VAL A 120 6.52 10.53 -5.16
CA VAL A 120 7.89 10.32 -5.62
C VAL A 120 8.08 11.08 -6.92
N TYR A 121 8.98 12.05 -6.94
CA TYR A 121 9.47 12.69 -8.16
C TYR A 121 10.70 11.95 -8.65
N ILE A 122 10.65 11.50 -9.91
CA ILE A 122 11.72 10.74 -10.55
C ILE A 122 12.32 11.65 -11.60
N ASP A 123 13.58 12.01 -11.40
CA ASP A 123 14.32 12.88 -12.32
C ASP A 123 14.60 12.14 -13.63
N ARG A 124 14.63 12.87 -14.75
CA ARG A 124 15.02 12.34 -16.06
C ARG A 124 16.38 11.66 -15.99
N SER A 125 16.53 10.56 -16.74
CA SER A 125 17.81 9.88 -16.91
C SER A 125 18.79 10.66 -17.79
N ASP A 126 20.04 10.72 -17.34
CA ASP A 126 21.17 11.21 -18.13
C ASP A 126 21.50 10.33 -19.35
N LEU A 127 21.01 9.08 -19.39
CA LEU A 127 21.20 8.17 -20.51
C LEU A 127 20.45 8.61 -21.78
N PHE A 128 19.43 9.46 -21.63
CA PHE A 128 18.59 9.93 -22.74
C PHE A 128 18.86 11.39 -23.10
N THR A 129 20.12 11.83 -23.11
CA THR A 129 20.53 13.24 -23.34
C THR A 129 20.79 13.61 -24.80
N GLY A 130 20.53 12.71 -25.76
CA GLY A 130 20.75 12.98 -27.19
C GLY A 130 19.77 14.02 -27.77
N GLY A 131 20.34 15.12 -28.27
CA GLY A 131 19.68 16.19 -29.03
C GLY A 131 20.65 16.81 -30.01
#